data_AF-E2A7P6-F1
#
_entry.id   AF-E2A7P6-F1
#
_cell.length_a   1.000
_cell.length_b   1.000
_cell.length_c   1.000
_cell.angle_alpha   90.00
_cell.angle_beta   90.00
_cell.angle_gamma   90.00
#
_symmetry.space_group_name_H-M   'P 1'
#
loop_
_entity.id
_entity.type
_entity.pdbx_description
1 polymer ?
#
loop_
_entity_poly.entity_id
_entity_poly.type
_entity_poly.pdbx_seq_one_letter_code
_entity_poly.pdbx_strand_id
1 'polypeptide(L)'
;MQDQYNFCRGSLQDIRQRIEDCIEYWVKPNLRTVTAEWEHMTLCLYEGIAAISSLSSYKVFLLYLCDIFKLKMPRLYSSLNFWDRIVYVLLKFQFLYLTKLPGVFPVMNAMFHKDLNRAANFGFKEHAKLKLNYSESSRNVMHI
;
A
#
# COMPACT_ATOMS: atom_id res chain seq x y z
N MET A 1 -9.65 19.57 4.36
CA MET A 1 -10.63 18.53 4.74
C MET A 1 -11.35 19.05 5.96
N GLN A 2 -12.68 19.13 5.90
CA GLN A 2 -13.53 19.56 7.02
C GLN A 2 -13.84 18.34 7.90
N ASP A 3 -13.98 18.53 9.21
CA ASP A 3 -14.31 17.47 10.19
C ASP A 3 -15.65 16.76 9.93
N GLN A 4 -16.48 17.24 9.00
CA GLN A 4 -17.77 16.63 8.67
C GLN A 4 -17.70 15.16 8.21
N TYR A 5 -16.54 14.70 7.73
CA TYR A 5 -16.32 13.30 7.31
C TYR A 5 -15.50 12.50 8.34
N ASN A 6 -15.27 13.06 9.52
CA ASN A 6 -14.51 12.43 10.57
C ASN A 6 -15.43 11.55 11.44
N PHE A 7 -15.31 10.24 11.26
CA PHE A 7 -16.01 9.24 12.08
C PHE A 7 -15.26 8.89 13.38
N CYS A 8 -14.07 9.46 13.59
CA CYS A 8 -13.22 9.15 14.73
C CYS A 8 -13.45 10.14 15.88
N ARG A 9 -13.06 9.73 17.09
CA ARG A 9 -13.22 10.55 18.30
C ARG A 9 -12.19 11.70 18.35
N GLY A 10 -12.67 12.94 18.29
CA GLY A 10 -11.83 14.16 18.38
C GLY A 10 -11.77 14.90 17.05
N SER A 11 -11.10 16.05 17.01
CA SER A 11 -10.89 16.81 15.77
C SER A 11 -9.95 16.09 14.81
N LEU A 12 -9.96 16.46 13.53
CA LEU A 12 -9.01 15.95 12.54
C LEU A 12 -7.55 16.18 12.99
N GLN A 13 -7.28 17.26 13.71
CA GLN A 13 -5.96 17.54 14.28
C GLN A 13 -5.61 16.52 15.38
N ASP A 14 -6.53 16.22 16.28
CA ASP A 14 -6.32 15.21 17.33
C ASP A 14 -6.05 13.83 16.73
N ILE A 15 -6.78 13.48 15.67
CA ILE A 15 -6.61 12.20 14.98
C ILE A 15 -5.27 12.13 14.28
N ARG A 16 -4.85 13.21 13.60
CA ARG A 16 -3.52 13.28 12.99
C ARG A 16 -2.43 13.07 14.04
N GLN A 17 -2.52 13.77 15.18
CA GLN A 17 -1.56 13.61 16.26
C GLN A 17 -1.51 12.16 16.76
N ARG A 18 -2.67 11.54 17.04
CA ARG A 18 -2.72 10.14 17.49
C ARG A 18 -2.17 9.16 16.47
N ILE A 19 -2.39 9.40 15.18
CA ILE A 19 -1.82 8.58 14.11
C ILE A 19 -0.30 8.75 14.07
N GLU A 20 0.21 9.98 14.18
CA GLU A 20 1.65 10.23 14.24
C GLU A 20 2.29 9.56 15.47
N ASP A 21 1.67 9.66 16.64
CA ASP A 21 2.12 9.01 17.87
C ASP A 21 2.10 7.49 17.74
N CYS A 22 1.03 6.92 17.16
CA CYS A 22 0.94 5.48 16.88
C CYS A 22 2.07 5.03 15.95
N ILE A 23 2.34 5.79 14.88
CA ILE A 23 3.43 5.47 13.96
C ILE A 23 4.79 5.54 14.68
N GLU A 24 5.03 6.58 15.46
CA GLU A 24 6.34 6.82 16.09
C GLU A 24 6.63 5.83 17.23
N TYR A 25 5.66 5.61 18.11
CA TYR A 25 5.85 4.86 19.36
C TYR A 25 5.42 3.40 19.28
N TRP A 26 4.57 3.02 18.32
CA TRP A 26 4.13 1.64 18.17
C TRP A 26 4.59 1.01 16.86
N VAL A 27 4.27 1.59 15.70
CA VAL A 27 4.60 0.98 14.41
C VAL A 27 6.12 0.90 14.23
N LYS A 28 6.82 2.04 14.18
CA LYS A 28 8.27 2.06 13.89
C LYS A 28 9.09 1.14 14.80
N PRO A 29 8.91 1.10 16.14
CA PRO A 29 9.67 0.19 16.99
C PRO A 29 9.45 -1.28 16.65
N ASN A 30 8.20 -1.67 16.36
CA ASN A 30 7.87 -3.04 15.94
C ASN A 30 8.38 -3.37 14.53
N LEU A 31 8.67 -2.35 13.71
CA LEU A 31 9.24 -2.50 12.36
C LEU A 31 10.77 -2.40 12.32
N ARG A 32 11.45 -2.20 13.45
CA ARG A 32 12.93 -2.13 13.48
C ARG A 32 13.58 -3.47 13.14
N THR A 33 12.90 -4.56 13.44
CA THR A 33 13.36 -5.91 13.12
C THR A 33 12.38 -6.49 12.10
N VAL A 34 12.85 -6.65 10.87
CA VAL A 34 12.11 -7.35 9.83
C VAL A 34 12.12 -8.83 10.20
N THR A 35 10.99 -9.34 10.72
CA THR A 35 10.80 -10.76 10.94
C THR A 35 10.11 -11.40 9.74
N ALA A 36 10.20 -12.73 9.63
CA ALA A 36 9.49 -13.47 8.58
C ALA A 36 7.97 -13.27 8.67
N GLU A 37 7.40 -13.14 9.88
CA GLU A 37 5.98 -12.85 10.04
C GLU A 37 5.64 -11.45 9.53
N TRP A 38 6.48 -10.45 9.79
CA TRP A 38 6.25 -9.10 9.29
C TRP A 38 6.25 -9.06 7.77
N GLU A 39 7.28 -9.66 7.15
CA GLU A 39 7.40 -9.73 5.70
C GLU A 39 6.21 -10.48 5.08
N HIS A 40 5.77 -11.55 5.73
CA HIS A 40 4.58 -12.28 5.33
C HIS A 40 3.30 -11.42 5.42
N MET A 41 3.11 -10.65 6.49
CA MET A 41 1.96 -9.76 6.63
C MET A 41 1.95 -8.68 5.55
N THR A 42 3.10 -8.06 5.24
CA THR A 42 3.19 -7.06 4.18
C THR A 42 3.00 -7.67 2.80
N LEU A 43 3.44 -8.91 2.59
CA LEU A 43 3.19 -9.65 1.36
C LEU A 43 1.70 -9.96 1.17
N CYS A 44 1.01 -10.42 2.22
CA CYS A 44 -0.44 -10.64 2.20
C CYS A 44 -1.20 -9.35 1.88
N LEU A 45 -0.78 -8.23 2.46
CA LEU A 45 -1.36 -6.92 2.15
C LEU A 45 -1.12 -6.52 0.68
N TYR A 46 0.11 -6.70 0.19
CA TYR A 46 0.45 -6.45 -1.20
C TYR A 46 -0.41 -7.27 -2.17
N GLU A 47 -0.54 -8.57 -1.95
CA GLU A 47 -1.32 -9.46 -2.81
C GLU A 47 -2.81 -9.08 -2.84
N GLY A 48 -3.38 -8.73 -1.68
CA GLY A 48 -4.74 -8.22 -1.62
C GLY A 48 -4.92 -6.93 -2.42
N ILE A 49 -3.96 -6.02 -2.34
CA ILE A 49 -4.00 -4.78 -3.12
C ILE A 49 -3.76 -5.07 -4.61
N ALA A 50 -2.80 -5.93 -4.97
CA ALA A 50 -2.46 -6.29 -6.35
C ALA A 50 -3.61 -7.04 -7.05
N ALA A 51 -4.46 -7.74 -6.29
CA ALA A 51 -5.67 -8.37 -6.82
C ALA A 51 -6.73 -7.34 -7.26
N ILE A 52 -6.73 -6.15 -6.66
CA ILE A 52 -7.73 -5.09 -6.86
C ILE A 52 -7.16 -3.93 -7.67
N SER A 53 -5.83 -3.73 -7.63
CA SER A 53 -5.10 -2.63 -8.24
C SER A 53 -3.93 -3.17 -9.06
N SER A 54 -3.55 -2.49 -10.14
CA SER A 54 -2.43 -2.88 -11.00
C SER A 54 -1.03 -2.60 -10.40
N LEU A 55 -0.88 -2.75 -9.08
CA LEU A 55 0.42 -2.67 -8.41
C LEU A 55 1.25 -3.89 -8.81
N SER A 56 2.37 -3.63 -9.50
CA SER A 56 3.11 -4.67 -10.22
C SER A 56 4.31 -5.25 -9.47
N SER A 57 4.75 -4.59 -8.38
CA SER A 57 6.02 -4.93 -7.73
C SER A 57 5.91 -4.79 -6.20
N TYR A 58 6.19 -5.90 -5.51
CA TYR A 58 6.24 -5.93 -4.05
C TYR A 58 7.32 -4.98 -3.51
N LYS A 59 8.47 -4.84 -4.18
CA LYS A 59 9.53 -3.91 -3.77
C LYS A 59 9.06 -2.46 -3.82
N VAL A 60 8.29 -2.10 -4.84
CA VAL A 60 7.71 -0.75 -4.96
C VAL A 60 6.69 -0.51 -3.87
N PHE A 61 5.80 -1.48 -3.61
CA PHE A 61 4.84 -1.42 -2.52
C PHE A 61 5.53 -1.25 -1.15
N LEU A 62 6.53 -2.09 -0.88
CA LEU A 62 7.28 -2.08 0.38
C LEU A 62 8.02 -0.76 0.57
N LEU A 63 8.67 -0.25 -0.48
CA LEU A 63 9.35 1.04 -0.43
C LEU A 63 8.36 2.18 -0.18
N TYR A 64 7.19 2.16 -0.84
CA TYR A 64 6.14 3.15 -0.65
C TYR A 64 5.57 3.11 0.79
N LEU A 65 5.35 1.91 1.34
CA LEU A 65 4.95 1.73 2.73
C LEU A 65 5.98 2.27 3.72
N CYS A 66 7.26 2.00 3.49
CA CYS A 66 8.37 2.56 4.28
C CYS A 66 8.41 4.09 4.20
N ASP A 67 8.17 4.68 3.04
CA ASP A 67 8.12 6.14 2.85
C ASP A 67 6.95 6.77 3.63
N ILE A 68 5.78 6.13 3.67
CA ILE A 68 4.64 6.55 4.53
C ILE A 68 5.05 6.59 6.00
N PHE A 69 5.78 5.58 6.46
CA PHE A 69 6.32 5.54 7.81
C PHE A 69 7.58 6.41 8.02
N LYS A 70 7.99 7.19 7.01
CA LYS A 70 9.19 8.04 7.05
C LYS A 70 10.48 7.24 7.34
N LEU A 71 10.52 5.97 6.92
CA LEU A 71 11.68 5.08 7.01
C LEU A 71 12.55 5.21 5.75
N LYS A 72 13.82 5.54 5.93
CA LYS A 72 14.78 5.67 4.81
C LYS A 72 15.29 4.28 4.41
N MET A 73 14.91 3.80 3.23
CA MET A 73 15.34 2.51 2.67
C MET A 73 16.18 2.66 1.38
N PRO A 74 17.37 3.27 1.44
CA PRO A 74 18.18 3.54 0.24
C PRO A 74 18.63 2.27 -0.48
N ARG A 75 18.89 1.18 0.27
CA ARG A 75 19.25 -0.12 -0.31
C ARG A 75 18.10 -0.72 -1.13
N LEU A 76 16.89 -0.69 -0.59
CA LEU A 76 15.69 -1.16 -1.30
C LEU A 76 15.46 -0.34 -2.56
N TYR A 77 15.57 1.00 -2.48
CA TYR A 77 15.45 1.88 -3.65
C TYR A 77 16.50 1.57 -4.72
N SER A 78 17.77 1.34 -4.33
CA SER A 78 18.81 0.97 -5.29
C SER A 78 18.55 -0.38 -5.99
N SER A 79 17.84 -1.30 -5.33
CA SER A 79 17.48 -2.62 -5.88
C SER A 79 16.34 -2.59 -6.90
N LEU A 80 15.65 -1.44 -7.05
CA LEU A 80 14.56 -1.28 -8.01
C LEU A 80 15.10 -1.18 -9.44
N ASN A 81 14.41 -1.84 -10.37
CA ASN A 81 14.68 -1.67 -11.79
C ASN A 81 14.12 -0.31 -12.29
N PHE A 82 14.39 0.03 -13.55
CA PHE A 82 13.96 1.31 -14.12
C PHE A 82 12.44 1.52 -14.07
N TRP A 83 11.66 0.49 -14.41
CA TRP A 83 10.19 0.55 -14.39
C TRP A 83 9.64 0.69 -12.98
N ASP A 84 10.19 -0.06 -12.02
CA ASP A 84 9.84 0.04 -10.61
C ASP A 84 10.03 1.48 -10.08
N ARG A 85 11.13 2.14 -10.48
CA ARG A 85 11.39 3.54 -10.09
C ARG A 85 10.36 4.49 -10.69
N ILE A 86 9.98 4.32 -11.95
CA ILE A 86 8.92 5.11 -12.59
C ILE A 86 7.60 4.92 -11.84
N VAL A 87 7.20 3.68 -11.58
CA VAL A 87 5.95 3.36 -10.86
C VAL A 87 5.97 3.97 -9.46
N TYR A 88 7.08 3.84 -8.72
CA TYR A 88 7.25 4.44 -7.40
C TYR A 88 7.06 5.97 -7.43
N VAL A 89 7.69 6.66 -8.38
CA VAL A 89 7.55 8.12 -8.53
C VAL A 89 6.12 8.50 -8.90
N LEU A 90 5.47 7.77 -9.81
CA LEU A 90 4.08 8.00 -10.21
C LEU A 90 3.11 7.82 -9.02
N LEU A 91 3.31 6.78 -8.21
CA LEU A 91 2.51 6.56 -6.99
C LEU A 91 2.63 7.76 -6.04
N LYS A 92 3.86 8.22 -5.75
CA LYS A 92 4.07 9.40 -4.91
C LYS A 92 3.43 10.64 -5.52
N PHE A 93 3.60 10.84 -6.82
CA PHE A 93 3.01 11.99 -7.51
C PHE A 93 1.48 11.99 -7.44
N GLN A 94 0.86 10.83 -7.67
CA GLN A 94 -0.59 10.67 -7.60
C GLN A 94 -1.14 11.07 -6.22
N PHE A 95 -0.59 10.51 -5.15
CA PHE A 95 -1.08 10.78 -3.80
C PHE A 95 -0.77 12.19 -3.30
N LEU A 96 0.37 12.78 -3.69
CA LEU A 96 0.78 14.11 -3.21
C LEU A 96 0.14 15.27 -3.98
N TYR A 97 -0.13 15.08 -5.28
CA TYR A 97 -0.54 16.15 -6.18
C TYR A 97 -1.88 15.87 -6.84
N LEU A 98 -2.07 14.71 -7.48
CA LEU A 98 -3.30 14.45 -8.24
C LEU A 98 -4.55 14.42 -7.35
N THR A 99 -4.46 13.83 -6.15
CA THR A 99 -5.57 13.82 -5.20
C THR A 99 -6.02 15.22 -4.76
N LYS A 100 -5.18 16.25 -4.89
CA LYS A 100 -5.54 17.63 -4.56
C LYS A 100 -6.38 18.31 -5.66
N LEU A 101 -6.42 17.74 -6.87
CA LEU A 101 -7.18 18.30 -7.98
C LEU A 101 -8.68 17.98 -7.82
N PRO A 102 -9.57 18.94 -8.11
CA PRO A 102 -11.00 18.69 -8.09
C PRO A 102 -11.35 17.64 -9.17
N GLY A 103 -12.23 16.70 -8.82
CA GLY A 103 -12.67 15.63 -9.73
C GLY A 103 -11.81 14.36 -9.72
N VAL A 104 -10.56 14.41 -9.26
CA VAL A 104 -9.72 13.21 -9.17
C VAL A 104 -10.25 12.21 -8.14
N PHE A 105 -10.66 12.68 -6.96
CA PHE A 105 -11.24 11.83 -5.92
C PHE A 105 -12.49 11.06 -6.38
N PRO A 106 -13.51 11.70 -6.98
CA PRO A 106 -14.67 10.99 -7.54
C PRO A 106 -14.28 9.92 -8.57
N VAL A 107 -13.35 10.24 -9.47
CA VAL A 107 -12.88 9.29 -10.50
C VAL A 107 -12.18 8.09 -9.86
N MET A 108 -11.23 8.34 -8.94
CA MET A 108 -10.55 7.28 -8.20
C MET A 108 -11.54 6.42 -7.41
N ASN A 109 -12.54 7.02 -6.77
CA ASN A 109 -13.55 6.29 -6.01
C ASN A 109 -14.42 5.40 -6.91
N ALA A 110 -14.78 5.88 -8.11
CA ALA A 110 -15.53 5.09 -9.09
C ALA A 110 -14.69 3.91 -9.62
N MET A 111 -13.40 4.13 -9.89
CA MET A 111 -12.47 3.05 -10.26
C MET A 111 -12.38 2.01 -9.14
N PHE A 112 -12.15 2.46 -7.91
CA PHE A 112 -12.02 1.59 -6.74
C PHE A 112 -13.30 0.77 -6.49
N HIS A 113 -14.49 1.38 -6.60
CA HIS A 113 -15.76 0.66 -6.50
C HIS A 113 -15.91 -0.40 -7.58
N LYS A 114 -15.50 -0.10 -8.82
CA LYS A 114 -15.52 -1.07 -9.92
C LYS A 114 -14.60 -2.24 -9.63
N ASP A 115 -13.40 -1.98 -9.11
CA ASP A 115 -12.43 -3.02 -8.77
C ASP A 115 -12.90 -3.89 -7.60
N LEU A 116 -13.48 -3.29 -6.55
CA LEU A 116 -14.10 -4.02 -5.45
C LEU A 116 -15.27 -4.88 -5.92
N ASN A 117 -16.17 -4.33 -6.74
CA ASN A 117 -17.29 -5.09 -7.30
C ASN A 117 -16.79 -6.25 -8.16
N ARG A 118 -15.73 -6.05 -8.95
CA ARG A 118 -15.10 -7.14 -9.70
C ARG A 118 -14.55 -8.21 -8.76
N ALA A 119 -13.84 -7.81 -7.71
CA ALA A 119 -13.25 -8.72 -6.72
C ALA A 119 -14.31 -9.53 -5.95
N ALA A 120 -15.43 -8.90 -5.59
CA ALA A 120 -16.56 -9.56 -4.94
C ALA A 120 -17.21 -10.64 -5.81
N ASN A 121 -17.06 -10.54 -7.14
CA ASN A 121 -17.59 -11.48 -8.12
C ASN A 121 -16.52 -12.42 -8.70
N PHE A 122 -15.36 -12.58 -8.03
CA PHE A 122 -14.36 -13.54 -8.45
C PHE A 122 -14.91 -14.97 -8.44
N GLY A 123 -14.68 -15.69 -9.53
CA GLY A 123 -15.03 -17.09 -9.67
C GLY A 123 -13.91 -18.00 -9.21
N PHE A 124 -14.16 -19.31 -9.32
CA PHE A 124 -13.18 -20.34 -8.97
C PHE A 124 -11.84 -20.19 -9.71
N LYS A 125 -11.87 -19.79 -10.99
CA LYS A 125 -10.67 -19.62 -11.82
C LYS A 125 -9.80 -18.46 -11.34
N GLU A 126 -10.44 -17.35 -10.99
CA GLU A 126 -9.78 -16.15 -10.46
C GLU A 126 -9.16 -16.44 -9.09
N HIS A 127 -9.89 -17.12 -8.20
CA HIS A 127 -9.35 -17.54 -6.91
C HIS A 127 -8.17 -18.51 -7.06
N ALA A 128 -8.24 -19.46 -8.00
CA ALA A 128 -7.14 -20.36 -8.29
C ALA A 128 -5.90 -19.60 -8.79
N LYS A 129 -6.10 -18.61 -9.69
CA LYS A 129 -5.01 -17.76 -10.18
C LYS A 129 -4.37 -16.94 -9.06
N LEU A 130 -5.17 -16.34 -8.18
CA LEU A 130 -4.65 -15.59 -7.02
C LEU A 130 -3.82 -16.48 -6.09
N LYS A 131 -4.27 -17.71 -5.84
CA LYS A 131 -3.53 -18.68 -5.03
C LYS A 131 -2.18 -19.05 -5.66
N LEU A 132 -2.15 -19.20 -6.99
CA LEU A 132 -0.91 -19.46 -7.73
C LEU A 132 0.05 -18.27 -7.64
N ASN A 133 -0.44 -17.05 -7.94
CA ASN A 133 0.35 -15.83 -7.85
C ASN A 133 0.95 -15.65 -6.46
N TYR A 134 0.14 -15.83 -5.41
CA TYR A 134 0.60 -15.78 -4.02
C TYR A 134 1.74 -16.78 -3.77
N SER A 135 1.61 -18.03 -4.25
CA SER A 135 2.64 -19.06 -4.09
C SER A 135 3.95 -18.76 -4.84
N GLU A 136 3.88 -17.99 -5.94
CA GLU A 136 5.05 -17.52 -6.69
C GLU A 136 5.70 -16.34 -5.99
N SER A 137 4.92 -15.35 -5.59
CA SER A 137 5.40 -14.19 -4.82
C SER A 137 6.06 -14.62 -3.51
N SER A 138 5.45 -15.56 -2.76
CA SER A 138 6.04 -16.08 -1.51
C SER A 138 7.40 -16.76 -1.72
N ARG A 139 7.64 -17.36 -2.90
CA ARG A 139 8.93 -17.97 -3.24
C ARG A 139 9.97 -16.91 -3.64
N ASN A 140 9.56 -15.85 -4.33
CA ASN A 140 10.47 -14.81 -4.83
C ASN A 140 10.87 -13.78 -3.76
N VAL A 141 10.08 -13.64 -2.69
CA VAL A 141 10.28 -12.64 -1.64
C VAL A 141 11.38 -13.04 -0.64
N MET A 142 11.71 -14.33 -0.51
CA MET A 142 12.78 -14.88 0.36
C MET A 142 14.21 -14.33 0.13
N HIS A 143 14.39 -13.35 -0.76
CA HIS A 143 15.68 -12.79 -1.17
C HIS A 143 15.73 -11.24 -1.15
N ILE A 144 14.76 -10.55 -0.51
CA ILE A 144 14.72 -9.08 -0.42
C ILE A 144 15.44 -8.58 0.84
#